data_AF-A0A6V7LC66-F1
#
_entry.id   AF-A0A6V7LC66-F1
#
_cell.length_a   1.000
_cell.length_b   1.000
_cell.length_c   1.000
_cell.angle_alpha   90.00
_cell.angle_beta   90.00
_cell.angle_gamma   90.00
#
_symmetry.space_group_name_H-M   'P 1'
#
loop_
_entity.id
_entity.type
_entity.pdbx_description
1 polymer ?
#
loop_
_entity_poly.entity_id
_entity_poly.type
_entity_poly.pdbx_seq_one_letter_code
_entity_poly.pdbx_strand_id
1 'polypeptide(L)'
;EDMYAQDSIDMLQNSGIQFKKHEEEGIEPLDFAELLMTSGIVLADDIKWLSFHSGYDFGYLLKLLTDQNLPHEESEFFELLRIYFPTIYDVK
;
A
#
# COMPACT_ATOMS: atom_id res chain seq x y z
N GLU A 1 7.54 -6.77 -18.42
CA GLU A 1 6.51 -7.70 -17.94
C GLU A 1 6.51 -7.61 -16.43
N ASP A 2 5.36 -7.28 -15.85
CA ASP A 2 5.24 -7.24 -14.40
C ASP A 2 5.35 -8.64 -13.84
N MET A 3 6.18 -8.81 -12.81
CA MET A 3 6.33 -10.09 -12.14
C MET A 3 5.10 -10.34 -11.27
N TYR A 4 4.44 -11.47 -11.49
CA TYR A 4 3.35 -11.95 -10.65
C TYR A 4 3.50 -13.44 -10.38
N ALA A 5 2.96 -13.90 -9.25
CA ALA A 5 2.82 -15.32 -8.97
C ALA A 5 1.51 -15.83 -9.59
N GLN A 6 1.59 -16.89 -10.41
CA GLN A 6 0.42 -17.42 -11.11
C GLN A 6 -0.68 -17.85 -10.14
N ASP A 7 -0.32 -18.53 -9.04
CA ASP A 7 -1.27 -18.95 -8.01
C ASP A 7 -2.05 -17.76 -7.41
N SER A 8 -1.40 -16.60 -7.28
CA SER A 8 -2.04 -15.37 -6.80
C SER A 8 -3.01 -14.78 -7.83
N ILE A 9 -2.66 -14.81 -9.13
CA ILE A 9 -3.55 -14.38 -10.21
C ILE A 9 -4.82 -15.23 -10.24
N ASP A 10 -4.66 -16.56 -10.18
CA ASP A 10 -5.78 -17.49 -10.19
C ASP A 10 -6.68 -17.29 -8.96
N MET A 11 -6.07 -17.11 -7.78
CA MET A 11 -6.81 -16.80 -6.54
C MET A 11 -7.60 -15.50 -6.65
N LEU A 12 -6.98 -14.42 -7.16
CA LEU A 12 -7.63 -13.12 -7.33
C LEU A 12 -8.79 -13.20 -8.32
N GLN A 13 -8.61 -13.89 -9.44
CA GLN A 13 -9.66 -14.12 -10.43
C GLN A 13 -10.83 -14.90 -9.82
N ASN A 14 -10.54 -15.97 -9.07
CA ASN A 14 -11.56 -16.76 -8.37
C ASN A 14 -12.28 -15.96 -7.26
N SER A 15 -11.62 -14.93 -6.73
CA SER A 15 -12.20 -13.99 -5.76
C SER A 15 -13.03 -12.87 -6.42
N GLY A 16 -13.09 -12.83 -7.75
CA GLY A 16 -13.93 -11.91 -8.52
C GLY A 16 -13.22 -10.68 -9.08
N ILE A 17 -11.88 -10.61 -9.04
CA ILE A 17 -11.12 -9.51 -9.64
C ILE A 17 -11.27 -9.53 -11.17
N GLN A 18 -11.55 -8.36 -11.74
CA GLN A 18 -11.77 -8.16 -13.17
C GLN A 18 -10.52 -7.57 -13.83
N PHE A 19 -9.50 -8.40 -14.11
CA PHE A 19 -8.21 -7.92 -14.64
C PHE A 19 -8.33 -7.05 -15.90
N LYS A 20 -9.23 -7.40 -16.83
CA LYS A 20 -9.49 -6.58 -18.03
C LYS A 20 -9.95 -5.16 -17.68
N LYS A 21 -10.81 -5.02 -16.65
CA LYS A 21 -11.27 -3.70 -16.20
C LYS A 21 -10.14 -2.92 -15.51
N HIS A 22 -9.27 -3.59 -14.77
CA HIS A 22 -8.08 -2.95 -14.21
C HIS A 22 -7.12 -2.46 -15.30
N GLU A 23 -6.99 -3.19 -16.41
CA GLU A 23 -6.18 -2.78 -17.56
C GLU A 23 -6.79 -1.58 -18.31
N GLU A 24 -8.11 -1.55 -18.49
CA GLU A 24 -8.81 -0.52 -19.27
C GLU A 24 -9.19 0.74 -18.44
N GLU A 25 -9.49 0.57 -17.15
CA GLU A 25 -10.08 1.58 -16.26
C GLU A 25 -9.36 1.65 -14.88
N GLY A 26 -8.13 1.11 -14.79
CA GLY A 26 -7.34 1.14 -13.56
C GLY A 26 -7.05 2.55 -13.07
N ILE A 27 -6.96 2.71 -11.74
CA ILE A 27 -6.52 3.97 -11.14
C ILE A 27 -5.01 4.07 -11.33
N GLU A 28 -4.53 5.20 -11.87
CA GLU A 28 -3.11 5.50 -11.95
C GLU A 28 -2.54 5.64 -10.51
N PRO A 29 -1.56 4.81 -10.12
CA PRO A 29 -1.08 4.79 -8.73
C PRO A 29 -0.61 6.16 -8.22
N LEU A 30 0.11 6.92 -9.05
CA LEU A 30 0.64 8.22 -8.62
C LEU A 30 -0.46 9.28 -8.43
N ASP A 31 -1.51 9.26 -9.27
CA ASP A 31 -2.68 10.14 -9.08
C ASP A 31 -3.37 9.83 -7.74
N PHE A 32 -3.50 8.55 -7.39
CA PHE A 32 -4.03 8.14 -6.10
C PHE A 32 -3.11 8.56 -4.94
N ALA A 33 -1.79 8.43 -5.10
CA ALA A 33 -0.81 8.83 -4.09
C ALA A 33 -0.89 10.34 -3.78
N GLU A 34 -1.02 11.19 -4.81
CA GLU A 34 -1.17 12.64 -4.67
C GLU A 34 -2.43 13.01 -3.86
N LEU A 35 -3.56 12.37 -4.19
CA LEU A 35 -4.82 12.58 -3.48
C LEU A 35 -4.72 12.09 -2.02
N LEU A 36 -4.11 10.93 -1.79
CA LEU A 36 -3.94 10.38 -0.45
C LEU A 36 -3.03 11.27 0.40
N MET A 37 -1.92 11.76 -0.16
CA MET A 37 -0.96 12.65 0.52
C MET A 37 -1.64 13.92 1.06
N THR A 38 -2.58 14.49 0.30
CA THR A 38 -3.25 15.76 0.65
C THR A 38 -4.57 15.56 1.40
N SER A 39 -5.00 14.32 1.62
CA SER A 39 -6.31 14.00 2.22
C SER A 39 -6.42 14.25 3.73
N GLY A 40 -5.30 14.38 4.43
CA GLY A 40 -5.24 14.40 5.89
C GLY A 40 -5.35 13.02 6.56
N ILE A 41 -5.28 11.92 5.78
CA ILE A 41 -5.35 10.54 6.29
C ILE A 41 -3.96 9.97 6.62
N VAL A 42 -2.93 10.47 5.95
CA VAL A 42 -1.51 10.16 6.21
C VAL A 42 -0.82 11.38 6.83
N LEU A 43 0.32 11.20 7.48
CA LEU A 43 1.08 12.26 8.17
C LEU A 43 0.27 12.97 9.27
N ALA A 44 -0.75 12.30 9.83
CA ALA A 44 -1.70 12.86 10.78
C ALA A 44 -1.73 12.04 12.09
N ASP A 45 -1.42 12.68 13.21
CA ASP A 45 -1.30 12.02 14.53
C ASP A 45 -2.65 11.58 15.13
N ASP A 46 -3.76 12.19 14.70
CA ASP A 46 -5.11 11.88 15.16
C ASP A 46 -5.75 10.70 14.42
N ILE A 47 -5.14 10.26 13.32
CA ILE A 47 -5.59 9.11 12.55
C ILE A 47 -5.03 7.80 13.12
N LYS A 48 -5.91 6.81 13.24
CA LYS A 48 -5.58 5.47 13.73
C LYS A 48 -5.84 4.44 12.64
N TRP A 49 -4.79 3.78 12.19
CA TRP A 49 -4.87 2.72 11.20
C TRP A 49 -5.10 1.38 11.89
N LEU A 50 -6.15 0.66 11.49
CA LEU A 50 -6.43 -0.70 11.93
C LEU A 50 -6.13 -1.65 10.78
N SER A 51 -5.33 -2.68 11.02
CA SER A 51 -4.87 -3.60 9.97
C SER A 51 -4.79 -5.05 10.46
N PHE A 52 -4.46 -5.98 9.56
CA PHE A 52 -4.31 -7.41 9.89
C PHE A 52 -3.21 -8.05 9.03
N HIS A 53 -2.12 -8.47 9.67
CA HIS A 53 -0.95 -9.07 9.00
C HIS A 53 -0.32 -8.16 7.92
N SER A 54 -0.15 -6.90 8.26
CA SER A 54 -0.12 -5.78 7.31
C SER A 54 1.25 -5.35 6.80
N GLY A 55 2.28 -6.18 6.99
CA GLY A 55 3.65 -5.84 6.57
C GLY A 55 3.76 -5.51 5.09
N TYR A 56 3.17 -6.35 4.22
CA TYR A 56 3.14 -6.08 2.78
C TYR A 56 2.22 -4.91 2.43
N ASP A 57 1.08 -4.78 3.11
CA ASP A 57 0.10 -3.71 2.83
C ASP A 57 0.72 -2.33 3.02
N PHE A 58 1.37 -2.12 4.17
CA PHE A 58 2.07 -0.87 4.45
C PHE A 58 3.35 -0.71 3.61
N GLY A 59 4.02 -1.81 3.23
CA GLY A 59 5.09 -1.77 2.26
C GLY A 59 4.63 -1.19 0.91
N TYR A 60 3.50 -1.64 0.38
CA TYR A 60 2.93 -1.12 -0.86
C TYR A 60 2.53 0.34 -0.74
N LEU A 61 1.84 0.72 0.34
CA LEU A 61 1.43 2.11 0.56
C LEU A 61 2.63 3.05 0.74
N LEU A 62 3.67 2.63 1.46
CA LEU A 62 4.85 3.46 1.68
C LEU A 62 5.66 3.62 0.39
N LYS A 63 5.82 2.55 -0.39
CA LYS A 63 6.44 2.62 -1.72
C LYS A 63 5.68 3.58 -2.63
N LEU A 64 4.36 3.48 -2.63
CA LEU A 64 3.47 4.32 -3.42
C LEU A 64 3.57 5.80 -3.04
N LEU A 65 3.50 6.12 -1.74
CA LEU A 65 3.50 7.50 -1.24
C LEU A 65 4.87 8.18 -1.35
N THR A 66 5.95 7.41 -1.35
CA THR A 66 7.31 7.93 -1.50
C THR A 66 7.76 7.98 -2.95
N ASP A 67 7.14 7.18 -3.84
CA ASP A 67 7.60 6.93 -5.21
C ASP A 67 9.10 6.55 -5.26
N GLN A 68 9.56 5.80 -4.26
CA GLN A 68 10.94 5.32 -4.14
C GLN A 68 10.97 3.82 -3.82
N ASN A 69 12.15 3.21 -3.98
CA ASN A 69 12.38 1.88 -3.44
C ASN A 69 12.26 1.91 -1.91
N LEU A 70 11.70 0.85 -1.33
CA LEU A 70 11.63 0.72 0.12
C LEU A 70 13.03 0.67 0.74
N PRO A 71 13.20 1.16 1.98
CA PRO A 71 14.46 1.06 2.70
C PRO A 71 14.96 -0.39 2.77
N HIS A 72 16.28 -0.57 2.69
CA HIS A 72 16.90 -1.88 2.78
C HIS A 72 16.92 -2.42 4.21
N GLU A 73 17.10 -1.51 5.18
CA GLU A 73 17.14 -1.85 6.60
C GLU A 73 15.74 -1.73 7.22
N GLU A 74 15.38 -2.73 8.01
CA GLU A 74 14.08 -2.80 8.67
C GLU A 74 13.83 -1.60 9.61
N SER A 75 14.87 -1.14 10.30
CA SER A 75 14.78 0.03 11.19
C SER A 75 14.42 1.30 10.42
N GLU A 76 15.04 1.52 9.25
CA GLU A 76 14.78 2.68 8.40
C GLU A 76 13.36 2.61 7.82
N PHE A 77 12.91 1.41 7.44
CA PHE A 77 11.53 1.19 7.02
C PHE A 77 10.54 1.60 8.12
N PHE A 78 10.74 1.17 9.37
CA PHE A 78 9.83 1.52 10.47
C PHE A 78 9.91 2.99 10.88
N GLU A 79 11.08 3.63 10.79
CA GLU A 79 11.21 5.08 11.00
C GLU A 79 10.38 5.85 9.98
N LEU A 80 10.50 5.50 8.69
CA LEU A 80 9.74 6.13 7.63
C LEU A 80 8.24 5.81 7.74
N LEU A 81 7.89 4.56 8.05
CA LEU A 81 6.51 4.14 8.23
C LEU A 81 5.80 4.96 9.31
N ARG A 82 6.45 5.21 10.45
CA ARG A 82 5.87 5.99 11.56
C ARG A 82 5.68 7.47 11.23
N ILE A 83 6.40 8.01 10.26
CA ILE A 83 6.16 9.38 9.77
C ILE A 83 4.81 9.41 9.04
N TYR A 84 4.61 8.50 8.09
CA TYR A 84 3.41 8.46 7.25
C TYR A 84 2.17 7.93 7.99
N PHE A 85 2.36 6.99 8.90
CA PHE A 85 1.31 6.28 9.63
C PHE A 85 1.64 6.28 11.14
N PRO A 86 1.44 7.39 11.86
CA PRO A 86 1.91 7.54 13.23
C PRO A 86 1.33 6.52 14.21
N THR A 87 0.07 6.11 13.99
CA THR A 87 -0.61 5.13 14.84
C THR A 87 -1.18 3.98 14.01
N ILE A 88 -0.56 2.80 14.14
CA ILE A 88 -1.02 1.54 13.54
C ILE A 88 -1.35 0.54 14.65
N TYR A 89 -2.49 -0.13 14.53
CA TYR A 89 -2.82 -1.34 15.29
C TYR A 89 -3.00 -2.49 14.31
N ASP A 90 -2.04 -3.41 14.30
CA ASP A 90 -2.18 -4.69 13.61
C ASP A 90 -2.86 -5.68 14.56
N VAL A 91 -3.97 -6.27 14.12
CA VAL A 91 -4.81 -7.16 14.93
C VAL A 91 -4.22 -8.57 15.05
N LYS A 92 -3.29 -8.95 14.17
CA LYS A 92 -2.72 -10.31 14.14
C LYS A 92 -1.63 -10.55 15.18
#